data_AF-K7LKZ6-F1
#
_entry.id   AF-K7LKZ6-F1
#
_cell.length_a   1.000
_cell.length_b   1.000
_cell.length_c   1.000
_cell.angle_alpha   90.00
_cell.angle_beta   90.00
_cell.angle_gamma   90.00
#
_symmetry.space_group_name_H-M   'P 1'
#
loop_
_entity.id
_entity.type
_entity.pdbx_description
1 polymer ?
#
loop_
_entity_poly.entity_id
_entity_poly.type
_entity_poly.pdbx_seq_one_letter_code
_entity_poly.pdbx_strand_id
1 'polypeptide(L)'
;MASDLELKAKEAFEDDNYDLAYDLLTQAIGLSPNNADLYADRAQVNIKVNNLTEAVSDANKAIELNPSHSKAYLRKGTACIKLEEYQTAKAALEMGASLAPGDSKFTDLIKDCDELIAEESGVIPIQEESTTQGAATKAVEAENDLPEPPTVTVVKPKYRHEFYQKPDEMVITIFAKGIPRDSITVDFGEQILSVTINIPCKDAYVFQPRLFGKIIPSKCRYEVLSTKIEICLAKADHIQWTSLEFNKGSTVAQRFSVLPVARGEKPTYPSSKPKITDWDKLEAQVKKEEKEEKLDGDAALNKFFRDIYQDADEDTRRAMSKSFVESNGTVLSTNWKEVGSMKVQESPPDGMELKKW
;
A
#
# COMPACT_ATOMS: atom_id res chain seq x y z
N MET A 1 9.26 20.94 -39.87
CA MET A 1 9.51 21.45 -38.52
C MET A 1 9.79 20.34 -37.53
N ALA A 2 8.83 19.53 -37.08
CA ALA A 2 9.10 18.44 -36.11
C ALA A 2 10.15 17.43 -36.62
N SER A 3 10.05 17.02 -37.89
CA SER A 3 11.06 16.16 -38.54
C SER A 3 12.45 16.79 -38.61
N ASP A 4 12.55 18.13 -38.69
CA ASP A 4 13.85 18.82 -38.74
C ASP A 4 14.50 18.84 -37.35
N LEU A 5 13.69 18.96 -36.29
CA LEU A 5 14.16 18.86 -34.91
C LEU A 5 14.60 17.43 -34.58
N GLU A 6 13.87 16.43 -35.05
CA GLU A 6 14.24 15.02 -34.90
C GLU A 6 15.60 14.70 -35.56
N LEU A 7 15.82 15.19 -36.78
CA LEU A 7 17.08 15.00 -37.49
C LEU A 7 18.23 15.66 -36.73
N LYS A 8 18.07 16.92 -36.32
CA LYS A 8 19.07 17.64 -35.50
C LYS A 8 19.33 16.96 -34.15
N ALA A 9 18.30 16.36 -33.55
CA ALA A 9 18.48 15.62 -32.31
C ALA A 9 19.31 14.34 -32.51
N LYS A 10 19.13 13.66 -33.64
CA LYS A 10 19.95 12.49 -34.02
C LYS A 10 21.39 12.90 -34.30
N GLU A 11 21.61 14.00 -35.02
CA GLU A 11 22.95 14.59 -35.22
C GLU A 11 23.61 14.94 -33.87
N ALA A 12 22.89 15.64 -32.99
CA ALA A 12 23.39 15.98 -31.66
C ALA A 12 23.69 14.74 -30.80
N PHE A 13 22.91 13.67 -30.96
CA PHE A 13 23.16 12.40 -30.29
C PHE A 13 24.40 11.68 -30.85
N GLU A 14 24.61 11.72 -32.17
CA GLU A 14 25.82 11.20 -32.83
C GLU A 14 27.08 11.98 -32.41
N ASP A 15 26.93 13.29 -32.16
CA ASP A 15 27.98 14.18 -31.62
C ASP A 15 28.18 14.05 -30.09
N ASP A 16 27.56 13.06 -29.45
CA ASP A 16 27.56 12.84 -27.98
C ASP A 16 27.04 14.04 -27.15
N ASN A 17 26.38 15.01 -27.77
CA ASN A 17 25.77 16.16 -27.12
C ASN A 17 24.35 15.80 -26.64
N TYR A 18 24.29 15.01 -25.57
CA TYR A 18 23.04 14.44 -25.06
C TYR A 18 22.07 15.48 -24.48
N ASP A 19 22.59 16.56 -23.87
CA ASP A 19 21.74 17.64 -23.33
C ASP A 19 20.99 18.35 -24.46
N LEU A 20 21.71 18.69 -25.55
CA LEU A 20 21.09 19.27 -26.73
C LEU A 20 20.11 18.31 -27.41
N ALA A 21 20.47 17.02 -27.52
CA ALA A 21 19.58 16.00 -28.07
C ALA A 21 18.28 15.89 -27.26
N TYR A 22 18.37 15.93 -25.93
CA TYR A 22 17.22 15.90 -25.02
C TYR A 22 16.30 17.12 -25.23
N ASP A 23 16.88 18.32 -25.30
CA ASP A 23 16.13 19.56 -25.50
C ASP A 23 15.44 19.61 -26.86
N LEU A 24 16.12 19.16 -27.92
CA LEU A 24 15.57 19.08 -29.26
C LEU A 24 14.44 18.06 -29.35
N LEU A 25 14.58 16.88 -28.73
CA LEU A 25 13.52 15.87 -28.66
C LEU A 25 12.34 16.36 -27.84
N THR A 26 12.57 17.07 -26.74
CA THR A 26 11.50 17.64 -25.92
C THR A 26 10.71 18.70 -26.70
N GLN A 27 11.39 19.54 -27.48
CA GLN A 27 10.72 20.46 -28.41
C GLN A 27 9.96 19.71 -29.51
N ALA A 28 10.55 18.66 -30.10
CA ALA A 28 9.89 17.84 -31.11
C ALA A 28 8.62 17.14 -30.59
N ILE A 29 8.67 16.62 -29.35
CA ILE A 29 7.52 16.04 -28.66
C ILE A 29 6.44 17.08 -28.41
N GLY A 30 6.81 18.32 -28.07
CA GLY A 30 5.86 19.43 -27.94
C GLY A 30 5.10 19.74 -29.25
N LEU A 31 5.73 19.52 -30.41
CA LEU A 31 5.08 19.69 -31.72
C LEU A 31 4.30 18.43 -32.16
N SER A 32 4.80 17.24 -31.84
CA SER A 32 4.24 15.95 -32.26
C SER A 32 4.14 14.98 -31.08
N PRO A 33 3.21 15.19 -30.14
CA PRO A 33 3.15 14.44 -28.88
C PRO A 33 2.74 12.97 -29.05
N ASN A 34 2.26 12.57 -30.23
CA ASN A 34 1.82 11.21 -30.55
C ASN A 34 2.84 10.43 -31.39
N ASN A 35 4.07 10.95 -31.58
CA ASN A 35 5.11 10.23 -32.31
C ASN A 35 5.92 9.33 -31.35
N ALA A 36 5.72 8.01 -31.45
CA ALA A 36 6.41 7.02 -30.63
C ALA A 36 7.94 7.04 -30.80
N ASP A 37 8.44 7.33 -32.01
CA ASP A 37 9.88 7.34 -32.30
C ASP A 37 10.59 8.42 -31.46
N LEU A 38 9.98 9.60 -31.27
CA LEU A 38 10.57 10.67 -30.48
C LEU A 38 10.75 10.29 -29.00
N TYR A 39 9.80 9.56 -28.43
CA TYR A 39 9.93 9.07 -27.06
C TYR A 39 10.97 7.95 -26.98
N ALA A 40 11.04 7.03 -27.96
CA ALA A 40 12.05 5.99 -27.99
C ALA A 40 13.48 6.58 -28.15
N ASP A 41 13.63 7.63 -28.95
CA ASP A 41 14.89 8.35 -29.11
C ASP A 41 15.23 9.13 -27.83
N ARG A 42 14.25 9.77 -27.16
CA ARG A 42 14.50 10.45 -25.88
C ARG A 42 14.84 9.48 -24.76
N ALA A 43 14.22 8.29 -24.75
CA ALA A 43 14.60 7.22 -23.85
C ALA A 43 16.06 6.81 -24.06
N GLN A 44 16.54 6.74 -25.32
CA GLN A 44 17.94 6.45 -25.61
C GLN A 44 18.89 7.54 -25.09
N VAL A 45 18.52 8.81 -25.21
CA VAL A 45 19.27 9.94 -24.63
C VAL A 45 19.31 9.83 -23.11
N ASN A 46 18.17 9.60 -22.47
CA ASN A 46 18.08 9.43 -21.01
C ASN A 46 18.92 8.24 -20.49
N ILE A 47 19.00 7.14 -21.24
CA ILE A 47 19.90 6.00 -20.92
C ILE A 47 21.37 6.41 -20.94
N LYS A 48 21.76 7.35 -21.81
CA LYS A 48 23.13 7.86 -21.92
C LYS A 48 23.46 8.86 -20.80
N VAL A 49 22.52 9.75 -20.48
CA VAL A 49 22.63 10.72 -19.37
C VAL A 49 22.46 10.06 -17.98
N ASN A 50 22.08 8.78 -17.94
CA ASN A 50 21.84 8.00 -16.72
C ASN A 50 20.57 8.41 -15.95
N ASN A 51 19.62 9.07 -16.61
CA ASN A 51 18.27 9.36 -16.12
C ASN A 51 17.36 8.16 -16.41
N LEU A 52 17.60 7.06 -15.70
CA LEU A 52 17.05 5.74 -16.08
C LEU A 52 15.54 5.62 -15.83
N THR A 53 15.03 6.25 -14.77
CA THR A 53 13.59 6.30 -14.48
C THR A 53 12.83 7.01 -15.58
N GLU A 54 13.36 8.13 -16.07
CA GLU A 54 12.81 8.90 -17.17
C GLU A 54 12.90 8.12 -18.49
N ALA A 55 13.99 7.38 -18.70
CA ALA A 55 14.12 6.49 -19.86
C ALA A 55 13.05 5.39 -19.89
N VAL A 56 12.74 4.76 -18.75
CA VAL A 56 11.66 3.76 -18.67
C VAL A 56 10.30 4.43 -18.94
N SER A 57 10.10 5.65 -18.44
CA SER A 57 8.85 6.41 -18.65
C SER A 57 8.65 6.71 -20.14
N ASP A 58 9.68 7.22 -20.81
CA ASP A 58 9.65 7.50 -22.24
C ASP A 58 9.45 6.24 -23.07
N ALA A 59 10.12 5.14 -22.71
CA ALA A 59 9.94 3.86 -23.38
C ALA A 59 8.51 3.31 -23.19
N ASN A 60 7.94 3.41 -21.99
CA ASN A 60 6.54 3.07 -21.73
C ASN A 60 5.60 3.93 -22.58
N LYS A 61 5.87 5.24 -22.71
CA LYS A 61 5.05 6.12 -23.54
C LYS A 61 5.13 5.76 -25.03
N ALA A 62 6.32 5.40 -25.51
CA ALA A 62 6.51 4.92 -26.88
C ALA A 62 5.74 3.60 -27.13
N ILE A 63 5.72 2.68 -26.17
CA ILE A 63 4.97 1.42 -26.24
C ILE A 63 3.45 1.67 -26.20
N GLU A 64 2.97 2.61 -25.37
CA GLU A 64 1.55 3.01 -25.31
C GLU A 64 1.08 3.56 -26.67
N LEU A 65 1.90 4.41 -27.30
CA LEU A 65 1.59 5.03 -28.59
C LEU A 65 1.69 4.03 -29.75
N ASN A 66 2.69 3.15 -29.71
CA ASN A 66 2.88 2.09 -30.71
C ASN A 66 3.36 0.78 -30.05
N PRO A 67 2.43 -0.14 -29.74
CA PRO A 67 2.77 -1.42 -29.11
C PRO A 67 3.65 -2.34 -29.97
N SER A 68 3.74 -2.08 -31.29
CA SER A 68 4.58 -2.82 -32.24
C SER A 68 5.99 -2.24 -32.39
N HIS A 69 6.34 -1.19 -31.64
CA HIS A 69 7.61 -0.50 -31.77
C HIS A 69 8.75 -1.22 -31.04
N SER A 70 9.43 -2.14 -31.73
CA SER A 70 10.50 -2.98 -31.18
C SER A 70 11.60 -2.18 -30.46
N LYS A 71 12.06 -1.05 -31.02
CA LYS A 71 13.09 -0.20 -30.41
C LYS A 71 12.69 0.31 -29.03
N ALA A 72 11.41 0.60 -28.79
CA ALA A 72 10.95 1.05 -27.47
C ALA A 72 11.11 -0.03 -26.40
N TYR A 73 10.82 -1.29 -26.72
CA TYR A 73 11.09 -2.42 -25.83
C TYR A 73 12.58 -2.60 -25.57
N LEU A 74 13.43 -2.42 -26.59
CA LEU A 74 14.87 -2.43 -26.42
C LEU A 74 15.34 -1.34 -25.46
N ARG A 75 14.81 -0.11 -25.59
CA ARG A 75 15.12 1.00 -24.66
C ARG A 75 14.66 0.70 -23.24
N LYS A 76 13.42 0.20 -23.08
CA LYS A 76 12.89 -0.21 -21.78
C LYS A 76 13.77 -1.27 -21.12
N GLY A 77 14.12 -2.32 -21.86
CA GLY A 77 15.00 -3.38 -21.39
C GLY A 77 16.37 -2.86 -20.95
N THR A 78 17.06 -2.09 -21.79
CA THR A 78 18.37 -1.52 -21.46
C THR A 78 18.31 -0.57 -20.25
N ALA A 79 17.26 0.25 -20.14
CA ALA A 79 17.07 1.13 -18.98
C ALA A 79 16.82 0.32 -17.68
N CYS A 80 15.99 -0.72 -17.74
CA CYS A 80 15.71 -1.60 -16.60
C CYS A 80 16.95 -2.40 -16.16
N ILE A 81 17.78 -2.90 -17.09
CA ILE A 81 19.06 -3.56 -16.74
C ILE A 81 19.95 -2.61 -15.93
N LYS A 82 20.09 -1.36 -16.38
CA LYS A 82 20.87 -0.35 -15.64
C LYS A 82 20.25 0.05 -14.30
N LEU A 83 18.95 -0.18 -14.12
CA LEU A 83 18.24 0.00 -12.85
C LEU A 83 18.31 -1.24 -11.94
N GLU A 84 18.94 -2.33 -12.40
CA GLU A 84 19.00 -3.63 -11.71
C GLU A 84 17.61 -4.31 -11.57
N GLU A 85 16.70 -4.00 -12.50
CA GLU A 85 15.38 -4.62 -12.61
C GLU A 85 15.38 -5.68 -13.71
N TYR A 86 16.01 -6.82 -13.42
CA TYR A 86 16.33 -7.81 -14.42
C TYR A 86 15.09 -8.58 -14.94
N GLN A 87 14.10 -8.93 -14.10
CA GLN A 87 12.87 -9.56 -14.64
C GLN A 87 12.08 -8.54 -15.46
N THR A 88 11.96 -7.29 -14.99
CA THR A 88 11.26 -6.24 -15.74
C THR A 88 11.92 -6.06 -17.11
N ALA A 89 13.25 -6.03 -17.14
CA ALA A 89 14.03 -5.94 -18.37
C ALA A 89 13.80 -7.14 -19.28
N LYS A 90 13.93 -8.35 -18.76
CA LYS A 90 13.75 -9.60 -19.50
C LYS A 90 12.38 -9.67 -20.15
N ALA A 91 11.31 -9.42 -19.38
CA ALA A 91 9.95 -9.43 -19.90
C ALA A 91 9.76 -8.40 -21.03
N ALA A 92 10.31 -7.18 -20.88
CA ALA A 92 10.24 -6.17 -21.93
C ALA A 92 11.02 -6.60 -23.19
N LEU A 93 12.21 -7.18 -23.03
CA LEU A 93 13.03 -7.66 -24.14
C LEU A 93 12.40 -8.85 -24.86
N GLU A 94 11.77 -9.78 -24.15
CA GLU A 94 11.03 -10.91 -24.74
C GLU A 94 9.85 -10.42 -25.60
N MET A 95 9.11 -9.44 -25.11
CA MET A 95 8.06 -8.78 -25.91
C MET A 95 8.65 -8.12 -27.15
N GLY A 96 9.77 -7.41 -27.03
CA GLY A 96 10.49 -6.82 -28.17
C GLY A 96 11.01 -7.85 -29.18
N ALA A 97 11.57 -8.97 -28.70
CA ALA A 97 12.06 -10.08 -29.52
C ALA A 97 10.93 -10.74 -30.31
N SER A 98 9.73 -10.85 -29.71
CA SER A 98 8.55 -11.38 -30.42
C SER A 98 8.12 -10.53 -31.61
N LEU A 99 8.38 -9.22 -31.56
CA LEU A 99 8.09 -8.26 -32.64
C LEU A 99 9.20 -8.22 -33.70
N ALA A 100 10.46 -8.45 -33.31
CA ALA A 100 11.63 -8.40 -34.17
C ALA A 100 12.60 -9.57 -33.90
N PRO A 101 12.26 -10.81 -34.29
CA PRO A 101 13.03 -12.01 -33.95
C PRO A 101 14.42 -12.09 -34.61
N GLY A 102 14.75 -11.18 -35.53
CA GLY A 102 16.04 -11.12 -36.21
C GLY A 102 17.06 -10.17 -35.57
N ASP A 103 16.69 -9.40 -34.55
CA ASP A 103 17.63 -8.47 -33.91
C ASP A 103 18.38 -9.16 -32.76
N SER A 104 19.67 -9.45 -33.00
CA SER A 104 20.59 -10.08 -32.04
C SER A 104 20.63 -9.35 -30.70
N LYS A 105 20.40 -8.04 -30.69
CA LYS A 105 20.45 -7.26 -29.45
C LYS A 105 19.46 -7.75 -28.40
N PHE A 106 18.29 -8.24 -28.80
CA PHE A 106 17.34 -8.80 -27.84
C PHE A 106 17.85 -10.11 -27.26
N THR A 107 18.34 -11.03 -28.09
CA THR A 107 18.83 -12.33 -27.61
C THR A 107 20.04 -12.17 -26.70
N ASP A 108 20.94 -11.25 -27.04
CA ASP A 108 22.13 -10.96 -26.24
C ASP A 108 21.73 -10.37 -24.87
N LEU A 109 20.87 -9.36 -24.85
CA LEU A 109 20.43 -8.74 -23.59
C LEU A 109 19.54 -9.65 -22.73
N ILE A 110 18.74 -10.55 -23.34
CA ILE A 110 17.94 -11.53 -22.58
C ILE A 110 18.88 -12.52 -21.88
N LYS A 111 19.95 -12.96 -22.57
CA LYS A 111 20.97 -13.82 -21.97
C LYS A 111 21.69 -13.10 -20.82
N ASP A 112 22.07 -11.84 -21.00
CA ASP A 112 22.67 -11.03 -19.94
C ASP A 112 21.73 -10.92 -18.73
N CYS A 113 20.42 -10.73 -18.96
CA CYS A 113 19.43 -10.72 -17.88
C CYS A 113 19.40 -12.08 -17.15
N ASP A 114 19.41 -13.20 -17.86
CA ASP A 114 19.41 -14.53 -17.25
C ASP A 114 20.65 -14.79 -16.37
N GLU A 115 21.82 -14.34 -16.82
CA GLU A 115 23.06 -14.41 -16.03
C GLU A 115 22.95 -13.55 -14.76
N LEU A 116 22.50 -12.29 -14.88
CA LEU A 116 22.34 -11.37 -13.75
C LEU A 116 21.29 -11.84 -12.72
N ILE A 117 20.20 -12.46 -13.18
CA ILE A 117 19.17 -13.04 -12.32
C ILE A 117 19.73 -14.26 -11.55
N ALA A 118 20.54 -15.08 -12.22
CA ALA A 118 21.19 -16.23 -11.59
C ALA A 118 22.21 -15.79 -10.53
N GLU A 119 22.98 -14.73 -10.81
CA GLU A 119 23.91 -14.12 -9.85
C GLU A 119 23.18 -13.56 -8.63
N GLU A 120 22.07 -12.83 -8.83
CA GLU A 120 21.25 -12.30 -7.72
C GLU A 120 20.67 -13.42 -6.85
N SER A 121 20.26 -14.52 -7.46
CA SER A 121 19.73 -15.69 -6.75
C SER A 121 20.81 -16.49 -6.01
N GLY A 122 22.08 -16.36 -6.40
CA GLY A 122 23.20 -17.19 -5.94
C GLY A 122 23.88 -16.72 -4.65
N VAL A 123 23.50 -15.57 -4.08
CA VAL A 123 24.17 -15.00 -2.89
C VAL A 123 23.38 -15.27 -1.61
N ILE A 124 23.96 -16.10 -0.71
CA ILE A 124 24.02 -16.08 0.78
C ILE A 124 24.36 -17.53 1.23
N PRO A 125 25.41 -17.80 2.06
CA PRO A 125 25.69 -17.10 3.31
C PRO A 125 27.16 -16.74 3.65
N ILE A 126 27.32 -15.52 4.13
CA ILE A 126 28.12 -15.07 5.30
C ILE A 126 29.31 -15.98 5.65
N GLN A 127 30.50 -15.63 5.14
CA GLN A 127 31.74 -15.97 5.84
C GLN A 127 31.93 -14.96 6.97
N GLU A 128 31.57 -15.39 8.17
CA GLU A 128 32.09 -14.86 9.41
C GLU A 128 33.61 -15.07 9.40
N GLU A 129 34.39 -13.99 9.36
CA GLU A 129 35.69 -13.92 10.05
C GLU A 129 36.14 -12.46 10.19
N SER A 130 35.61 -11.86 11.26
CA SER A 130 36.37 -11.14 12.29
C SER A 130 37.72 -10.52 11.90
N THR A 131 37.79 -9.18 11.93
CA THR A 131 38.68 -8.48 12.87
C THR A 131 38.26 -7.02 13.05
N THR A 132 37.44 -6.79 14.08
CA THR A 132 37.31 -5.49 14.75
C THR A 132 38.61 -5.17 15.48
N GLN A 133 39.26 -4.06 15.11
CA GLN A 133 40.17 -3.23 15.90
C GLN A 133 40.49 -2.03 14.99
N GLY A 134 39.86 -0.87 15.12
CA GLY A 134 39.82 -0.04 16.31
C GLY A 134 40.92 1.03 16.18
N ALA A 135 40.58 2.23 15.73
CA ALA A 135 41.32 3.46 16.03
C ALA A 135 40.49 4.68 15.64
N ALA A 136 40.09 5.42 16.66
CA ALA A 136 39.41 6.71 16.60
C ALA A 136 40.33 7.83 16.08
N THR A 137 39.77 9.04 16.06
CA THR A 137 40.41 10.37 15.90
C THR A 137 40.84 10.71 14.46
N LYS A 138 40.37 11.78 13.82
CA LYS A 138 40.17 13.17 14.29
C LYS A 138 39.16 13.92 13.41
N ALA A 139 38.35 14.77 14.05
CA ALA A 139 37.60 15.83 13.40
C ALA A 139 38.57 16.87 12.80
N VAL A 140 38.38 17.19 11.51
CA VAL A 140 38.94 18.38 10.88
C VAL A 140 37.74 19.18 10.39
N GLU A 141 37.44 20.24 11.14
CA GLU A 141 36.70 21.39 10.65
C GLU A 141 37.58 22.09 9.62
N ALA A 142 37.07 22.27 8.41
CA ALA A 142 37.56 23.31 7.50
C ALA A 142 36.46 23.61 6.48
N GLU A 143 35.92 24.82 6.62
CA GLU A 143 35.06 25.53 5.70
C GLU A 143 35.57 25.43 4.25
N ASN A 144 34.66 25.28 3.30
CA ASN A 144 34.79 25.97 2.02
C ASN A 144 33.42 26.11 1.35
N ASP A 145 33.19 27.33 0.90
CA ASP A 145 32.03 27.86 0.20
C ASP A 145 31.45 26.88 -0.82
N LEU A 146 30.20 26.48 -0.59
CA LEU A 146 29.38 25.79 -1.57
C LEU A 146 28.72 26.83 -2.49
N PRO A 147 29.01 26.83 -3.81
CA PRO A 147 28.24 27.62 -4.74
C PRO A 147 26.83 27.02 -4.85
N GLU A 148 25.82 27.89 -4.78
CA GLU A 148 24.40 27.53 -4.88
C GLU A 148 24.15 26.66 -6.13
N PRO A 149 23.64 25.43 -5.97
CA PRO A 149 23.30 24.59 -7.11
C PRO A 149 22.05 25.15 -7.80
N PRO A 150 21.96 25.01 -9.13
CA PRO A 150 20.89 25.61 -9.92
C PRO A 150 19.54 25.06 -9.48
N THR A 151 18.61 25.97 -9.23
CA THR A 151 17.23 25.72 -8.83
C THR A 151 16.50 24.96 -9.94
N VAL A 152 16.55 23.64 -9.90
CA VAL A 152 15.72 22.78 -10.76
C VAL A 152 14.27 23.01 -10.36
N THR A 153 13.48 23.54 -11.30
CA THR A 153 12.06 23.84 -11.13
C THR A 153 11.29 22.55 -10.90
N VAL A 154 11.02 22.20 -9.65
CA VAL A 154 10.16 21.08 -9.28
C VAL A 154 8.72 21.41 -9.73
N VAL A 155 8.30 20.85 -10.86
CA VAL A 155 6.93 20.93 -11.36
C VAL A 155 6.04 20.28 -10.30
N LYS A 156 5.22 21.07 -9.60
CA LYS A 156 4.31 20.54 -8.58
C LYS A 156 3.44 19.44 -9.20
N PRO A 157 3.38 18.23 -8.62
CA PRO A 157 2.63 17.14 -9.21
C PRO A 157 1.14 17.49 -9.27
N LYS A 158 0.54 17.29 -10.45
CA LYS A 158 -0.87 17.58 -10.74
C LYS A 158 -1.84 16.92 -9.75
N TYR A 159 -1.49 15.72 -9.30
CA TYR A 159 -2.23 14.99 -8.27
C TYR A 159 -1.32 14.74 -7.07
N ARG A 160 -1.87 14.97 -5.88
CA ARG A 160 -1.23 14.62 -4.61
C ARG A 160 -1.29 13.11 -4.42
N HIS A 161 -0.25 12.52 -3.87
CA HIS A 161 -0.25 11.13 -3.43
C HIS A 161 0.17 11.02 -1.96
N GLU A 162 -0.30 9.98 -1.29
CA GLU A 162 0.11 9.59 0.06
C GLU A 162 0.39 8.09 0.05
N PHE A 163 1.20 7.61 1.00
CA PHE A 163 1.42 6.18 1.17
C PHE A 163 1.43 5.81 2.64
N TYR A 164 1.08 4.56 2.91
CA TYR A 164 1.29 3.93 4.21
C TYR A 164 1.75 2.50 4.00
N GLN A 165 2.35 1.91 5.03
CA GLN A 165 2.93 0.58 4.96
C GLN A 165 2.32 -0.36 6.00
N LYS A 166 2.20 -1.62 5.60
CA LYS A 166 2.00 -2.79 6.43
C LYS A 166 3.31 -3.60 6.44
N PRO A 167 3.45 -4.67 7.25
CA PRO A 167 4.65 -5.51 7.26
C PRO A 167 5.01 -6.10 5.89
N ASP A 168 4.00 -6.50 5.11
CA ASP A 168 4.20 -7.25 3.85
C ASP A 168 3.65 -6.51 2.61
N GLU A 169 2.91 -5.42 2.84
CA GLU A 169 2.28 -4.63 1.77
C GLU A 169 2.58 -3.15 1.97
N MET A 170 2.61 -2.40 0.88
CA MET A 170 2.59 -0.94 0.88
C MET A 170 1.40 -0.46 0.07
N VAL A 171 0.70 0.56 0.57
CA VAL A 171 -0.48 1.11 -0.10
C VAL A 171 -0.19 2.55 -0.46
N ILE A 172 -0.26 2.86 -1.75
CA ILE A 172 -0.11 4.19 -2.31
C ILE A 172 -1.49 4.67 -2.76
N THR A 173 -1.86 5.88 -2.38
CA THR A 173 -3.12 6.52 -2.77
C THR A 173 -2.83 7.75 -3.59
N ILE A 174 -3.30 7.78 -4.84
CA ILE A 174 -3.23 8.97 -5.70
C ILE A 174 -4.60 9.65 -5.68
N PHE A 175 -4.65 10.91 -5.22
CA PHE A 175 -5.88 11.67 -5.04
C PHE A 175 -6.28 12.35 -6.35
N ALA A 176 -6.95 11.59 -7.20
CA ALA A 176 -7.36 12.04 -8.51
C ALA A 176 -8.84 11.69 -8.73
N LYS A 177 -9.70 12.71 -8.73
CA LYS A 177 -11.16 12.56 -8.72
C LYS A 177 -11.73 12.46 -10.13
N GLY A 178 -12.72 11.58 -10.30
CA GLY A 178 -13.53 11.48 -11.52
C GLY A 178 -12.76 11.01 -12.76
N ILE A 179 -11.75 10.16 -12.56
CA ILE A 179 -10.95 9.62 -13.66
C ILE A 179 -11.60 8.33 -14.17
N PRO A 180 -11.85 8.20 -15.49
CA PRO A 180 -12.36 6.97 -16.06
C PRO A 180 -11.29 5.88 -16.00
N ARG A 181 -11.70 4.64 -15.68
CA ARG A 181 -10.79 3.50 -15.52
C ARG A 181 -9.94 3.25 -16.77
N ASP A 182 -10.53 3.46 -17.94
CA ASP A 182 -9.89 3.23 -19.25
C ASP A 182 -8.78 4.25 -19.58
N SER A 183 -8.70 5.36 -18.84
CA SER A 183 -7.65 6.38 -19.01
C SER A 183 -6.41 6.15 -18.13
N ILE A 184 -6.39 5.05 -17.36
CA ILE A 184 -5.34 4.76 -16.38
C ILE A 184 -4.60 3.50 -16.84
N THR A 185 -3.28 3.60 -16.88
CA THR A 185 -2.38 2.46 -17.10
C THR A 185 -1.46 2.34 -15.90
N VAL A 186 -1.40 1.14 -15.30
CA VAL A 186 -0.52 0.85 -14.17
C VAL A 186 0.32 -0.37 -14.51
N ASP A 187 1.63 -0.19 -14.52
CA ASP A 187 2.60 -1.27 -14.73
C ASP A 187 3.47 -1.45 -13.48
N PHE A 188 3.61 -2.71 -13.06
CA PHE A 188 4.45 -3.11 -11.93
C PHE A 188 5.73 -3.75 -12.44
N GLY A 189 6.87 -3.14 -12.19
CA GLY A 189 8.18 -3.76 -12.31
C GLY A 189 8.67 -4.32 -10.96
N GLU A 190 9.87 -4.86 -10.94
CA GLU A 190 10.50 -5.38 -9.71
C GLU A 190 10.76 -4.29 -8.69
N GLN A 191 11.20 -3.11 -9.11
CA GLN A 191 11.46 -1.97 -8.22
C GLN A 191 10.85 -0.67 -8.77
N ILE A 192 10.16 -0.69 -9.91
CA ILE A 192 9.50 0.50 -10.46
C ILE A 192 7.98 0.32 -10.47
N LEU A 193 7.29 1.38 -10.10
CA LEU A 193 5.85 1.50 -10.31
C LEU A 193 5.64 2.55 -11.38
N SER A 194 4.93 2.24 -12.47
CA SER A 194 4.54 3.22 -13.49
C SER A 194 3.04 3.42 -13.45
N VAL A 195 2.60 4.66 -13.25
CA VAL A 195 1.20 5.07 -13.31
C VAL A 195 1.05 6.21 -14.30
N THR A 196 0.30 5.97 -15.38
CA THR A 196 -0.01 6.96 -16.40
C THR A 196 -1.51 7.22 -16.41
N ILE A 197 -1.89 8.50 -16.37
CA ILE A 197 -3.28 8.96 -16.43
C ILE A 197 -3.41 9.88 -17.65
N ASN A 198 -4.12 9.42 -18.67
CA ASN A 198 -4.30 10.12 -19.93
C ASN A 198 -5.77 10.49 -20.16
N ILE A 199 -6.19 11.65 -19.63
CA ILE A 199 -7.57 12.13 -19.78
C ILE A 199 -7.65 12.97 -21.07
N PRO A 200 -8.62 12.73 -21.96
CA PRO A 200 -8.85 13.57 -23.13
C PRO A 200 -8.89 15.06 -22.75
N CYS A 201 -8.18 15.89 -23.52
CA CYS A 201 -8.06 17.35 -23.33
C CYS A 201 -7.21 17.82 -22.12
N LYS A 202 -6.55 16.92 -21.39
CA LYS A 202 -5.65 17.30 -20.28
C LYS A 202 -4.25 16.74 -20.49
N ASP A 203 -3.24 17.40 -19.95
CA ASP A 203 -1.89 16.85 -19.93
C ASP A 203 -1.87 15.52 -19.19
N ALA A 204 -1.20 14.53 -19.80
CA ALA A 204 -1.00 13.23 -19.20
C ALA A 204 -0.22 13.38 -17.89
N TYR A 205 -0.69 12.73 -16.83
CA TYR A 205 0.03 12.65 -15.58
C TYR A 205 0.81 11.35 -15.55
N VAL A 206 2.10 11.43 -15.28
CA VAL A 206 3.00 10.28 -15.14
C VAL A 206 3.57 10.30 -13.74
N PHE A 207 3.45 9.18 -13.03
CA PHE A 207 4.03 8.95 -11.73
C PHE A 207 4.82 7.65 -11.80
N GLN A 208 6.16 7.77 -11.81
CA GLN A 208 7.03 6.61 -11.99
C GLN A 208 8.22 6.59 -11.02
N PRO A 209 7.97 6.37 -9.72
CA PRO A 209 9.05 6.27 -8.73
C PRO A 209 9.84 4.97 -8.89
N ARG A 210 11.17 5.04 -8.71
CA ARG A 210 11.96 3.88 -8.31
C ARG A 210 11.68 3.62 -6.84
N LEU A 211 11.01 2.53 -6.52
CA LEU A 211 10.59 2.15 -5.18
C LEU A 211 11.81 1.81 -4.29
N PHE A 212 11.66 2.01 -2.98
CA PHE A 212 12.71 1.76 -2.01
C PHE A 212 13.28 0.34 -2.05
N GLY A 213 12.42 -0.66 -2.26
CA GLY A 213 12.83 -2.06 -2.36
C GLY A 213 12.04 -2.83 -3.41
N LYS A 214 12.43 -4.08 -3.63
CA LYS A 214 11.76 -4.94 -4.61
C LYS A 214 10.33 -5.29 -4.17
N ILE A 215 9.44 -5.40 -5.15
CA ILE A 215 8.05 -5.82 -5.00
C ILE A 215 7.83 -7.13 -5.76
N ILE A 216 6.69 -7.77 -5.50
CA ILE A 216 6.26 -8.96 -6.23
C ILE A 216 5.14 -8.52 -7.19
N PRO A 217 5.44 -8.28 -8.49
CA PRO A 217 4.46 -7.70 -9.43
C PRO A 217 3.16 -8.50 -9.52
N SER A 218 3.24 -9.82 -9.47
CA SER A 218 2.09 -10.73 -9.56
C SER A 218 1.12 -10.67 -8.37
N LYS A 219 1.55 -10.12 -7.22
CA LYS A 219 0.72 -9.93 -6.03
C LYS A 219 0.28 -8.48 -5.84
N CYS A 220 0.75 -7.57 -6.69
CA CYS A 220 0.35 -6.17 -6.67
C CYS A 220 -1.03 -6.00 -7.31
N ARG A 221 -1.79 -5.02 -6.84
CA ARG A 221 -3.13 -4.71 -7.36
C ARG A 221 -3.40 -3.22 -7.27
N TYR A 222 -4.29 -2.72 -8.12
CA TYR A 222 -4.79 -1.36 -8.00
C TYR A 222 -6.32 -1.33 -8.11
N GLU A 223 -6.92 -0.36 -7.43
CA GLU A 223 -8.35 -0.10 -7.46
C GLU A 223 -8.59 1.38 -7.79
N VAL A 224 -9.42 1.62 -8.80
CA VAL A 224 -9.81 2.98 -9.22
C VAL A 224 -11.16 3.30 -8.59
N LEU A 225 -11.16 4.24 -7.64
CA LEU A 225 -12.36 4.77 -6.99
C LEU A 225 -12.74 6.13 -7.60
N SER A 226 -13.92 6.62 -7.27
CA SER A 226 -14.41 7.92 -7.77
C SER A 226 -13.56 9.11 -7.30
N THR A 227 -12.92 8.99 -6.13
CA THR A 227 -12.14 10.07 -5.51
C THR A 227 -10.63 9.88 -5.55
N LYS A 228 -10.16 8.65 -5.79
CA LYS A 228 -8.75 8.26 -5.65
C LYS A 228 -8.45 6.96 -6.39
N ILE A 229 -7.16 6.70 -6.59
CA ILE A 229 -6.64 5.42 -7.05
C ILE A 229 -5.83 4.83 -5.91
N GLU A 230 -6.13 3.60 -5.50
CA GLU A 230 -5.39 2.87 -4.47
C GLU A 230 -4.53 1.79 -5.13
N ILE A 231 -3.24 1.75 -4.80
CA ILE A 231 -2.28 0.82 -5.36
C ILE A 231 -1.66 0.06 -4.19
N CYS A 232 -1.93 -1.24 -4.12
CA CYS A 232 -1.35 -2.13 -3.13
C CYS A 232 -0.14 -2.86 -3.74
N LEU A 233 1.04 -2.56 -3.23
CA LEU A 233 2.29 -3.21 -3.57
C LEU A 233 2.60 -4.31 -2.56
N ALA A 234 2.91 -5.51 -3.03
CA ALA A 234 3.41 -6.58 -2.17
C ALA A 234 4.94 -6.48 -2.10
N LYS A 235 5.49 -6.27 -0.90
CA LYS A 235 6.94 -6.18 -0.72
C LYS A 235 7.56 -7.56 -0.90
N ALA A 236 8.69 -7.63 -1.61
CA ALA A 236 9.48 -8.86 -1.70
C ALA A 236 10.16 -9.15 -0.36
N ASP A 237 10.70 -8.11 0.28
CA ASP A 237 11.38 -8.19 1.56
C ASP A 237 10.51 -7.64 2.71
N HIS A 238 10.53 -8.35 3.84
CA HIS A 238 9.87 -7.94 5.10
C HIS A 238 10.69 -6.85 5.82
N ILE A 239 10.81 -5.70 5.17
CA ILE A 239 11.59 -4.55 5.61
C ILE A 239 10.68 -3.33 5.72
N GLN A 240 10.91 -2.50 6.74
CA GLN A 240 10.22 -1.22 6.85
C GLN A 240 10.85 -0.20 5.89
N TRP A 241 10.03 0.39 5.01
CA TRP A 241 10.49 1.39 4.07
C TRP A 241 10.49 2.76 4.76
N THR A 242 11.64 3.43 4.82
CA THR A 242 11.78 4.78 5.40
C THR A 242 11.19 5.86 4.49
N SER A 243 11.15 5.57 3.18
CA SER A 243 10.59 6.42 2.13
C SER A 243 10.00 5.55 1.03
N LEU A 244 9.17 6.13 0.16
CA LEU A 244 8.61 5.41 -0.99
C LEU A 244 9.67 5.17 -2.06
N GLU A 245 10.51 6.17 -2.30
CA GLU A 245 11.50 6.17 -3.37
C GLU A 245 12.85 5.65 -2.88
N PHE A 246 13.60 5.00 -3.78
CA PHE A 246 14.96 4.58 -3.53
C PHE A 246 15.87 5.80 -3.41
N ASN A 247 16.53 5.93 -2.26
CA ASN A 247 17.60 6.88 -2.06
C ASN A 247 18.88 6.12 -1.69
N LYS A 248 19.95 6.32 -2.45
CA LYS A 248 21.27 5.67 -2.26
C LYS A 248 21.80 5.78 -0.82
N GLY A 249 21.39 6.81 -0.06
CA GLY A 249 21.82 7.00 1.33
C GLY A 249 21.06 6.20 2.40
N SER A 250 19.92 5.59 2.08
CA SER A 250 19.03 4.98 3.08
C SER A 250 19.23 3.46 3.20
N THR A 251 20.45 3.03 3.54
CA THR A 251 20.77 1.59 3.76
C THR A 251 20.34 1.06 5.12
N VAL A 252 19.92 1.90 6.07
CA VAL A 252 19.49 1.45 7.42
C VAL A 252 18.00 1.14 7.43
N ALA A 253 17.62 0.08 6.72
CA ALA A 253 16.26 -0.43 6.78
C ALA A 253 16.17 -1.42 7.95
N GLN A 254 15.39 -1.09 9.00
CA GLN A 254 15.15 -1.99 10.11
C GLN A 254 14.38 -3.21 9.59
N ARG A 255 15.07 -4.35 9.50
CA ARG A 255 14.40 -5.64 9.27
C ARG A 255 13.43 -5.86 10.42
N PHE A 256 12.20 -6.23 10.10
CA PHE A 256 11.30 -6.73 11.14
C PHE A 256 11.96 -7.99 11.72
N SER A 257 12.52 -7.89 12.93
CA SER A 257 12.87 -9.09 13.71
C SER A 257 11.57 -9.70 14.19
N VAL A 258 10.83 -10.31 13.26
CA VAL A 258 9.82 -11.29 13.61
C VAL A 258 10.57 -12.60 13.73
N LEU A 259 11.30 -12.77 14.84
CA LEU A 259 11.41 -14.13 15.36
C LEU A 259 9.97 -14.66 15.43
N PRO A 260 9.69 -15.89 14.98
CA PRO A 260 8.36 -16.46 15.13
C PRO A 260 8.04 -16.33 16.61
N VAL A 261 7.11 -15.45 16.96
CA VAL A 261 6.70 -15.23 18.33
C VAL A 261 6.29 -16.60 18.81
N ALA A 262 7.15 -17.20 19.63
CA ALA A 262 6.85 -18.41 20.36
C ALA A 262 5.48 -18.14 20.97
N ARG A 263 4.49 -18.95 20.58
CA ARG A 263 3.07 -18.77 20.93
C ARG A 263 2.96 -18.30 22.38
N GLY A 264 2.77 -17.01 22.62
CA GLY A 264 2.92 -16.48 23.97
C GLY A 264 2.93 -14.96 24.10
N GLU A 265 3.62 -14.21 23.24
CA GLU A 265 3.80 -12.77 23.48
C GLU A 265 2.93 -11.93 22.55
N LYS A 266 1.83 -11.42 23.09
CA LYS A 266 0.85 -10.61 22.35
C LYS A 266 1.42 -9.20 22.07
N PRO A 267 1.00 -8.54 20.97
CA PRO A 267 1.62 -7.32 20.48
C PRO A 267 1.41 -6.12 21.42
N THR A 268 2.50 -5.55 21.94
CA THR A 268 2.48 -4.31 22.72
C THR A 268 2.60 -3.11 21.78
N TYR A 269 1.62 -2.20 21.81
CA TYR A 269 1.56 -1.04 20.93
C TYR A 269 2.57 0.06 21.37
N PRO A 270 3.47 0.55 20.50
CA PRO A 270 4.42 1.59 20.86
C PRO A 270 3.72 2.96 20.89
N SER A 271 3.24 3.35 22.06
CA SER A 271 2.66 4.68 22.31
C SER A 271 3.73 5.60 22.91
N SER A 272 3.99 6.74 22.28
CA SER A 272 4.97 7.74 22.72
C SER A 272 4.54 8.56 23.95
N LYS A 273 3.57 8.08 24.73
CA LYS A 273 3.14 8.73 25.98
C LYS A 273 3.77 8.00 27.18
N PRO A 274 4.36 8.72 28.16
CA PRO A 274 5.05 8.12 29.30
C PRO A 274 4.14 7.31 30.24
N LYS A 275 2.81 7.45 30.12
CA LYS A 275 1.86 6.57 30.79
C LYS A 275 1.50 5.40 29.88
N ILE A 276 2.22 4.30 30.07
CA ILE A 276 1.84 2.98 29.55
C ILE A 276 0.54 2.58 30.26
N THR A 277 -0.58 2.65 29.53
CA THR A 277 -1.87 2.16 30.01
C THR A 277 -1.98 0.71 29.59
N ASP A 278 -1.94 -0.19 30.56
CA ASP A 278 -2.06 -1.63 30.37
C ASP A 278 -3.53 -1.98 30.11
N TRP A 279 -3.90 -2.08 28.83
CA TRP A 279 -5.28 -2.33 28.40
C TRP A 279 -5.81 -3.70 28.84
N ASP A 280 -4.94 -4.69 29.01
CA ASP A 280 -5.34 -6.04 29.45
C ASP A 280 -5.81 -6.01 30.91
N LYS A 281 -5.14 -5.22 31.75
CA LYS A 281 -5.59 -4.98 33.13
C LYS A 281 -6.92 -4.24 33.17
N LEU A 282 -7.13 -3.30 32.25
CA LEU A 282 -8.37 -2.53 32.14
C LEU A 282 -9.53 -3.41 31.66
N GLU A 283 -9.30 -4.29 30.67
CA GLU A 283 -10.30 -5.28 30.24
C GLU A 283 -10.63 -6.28 31.34
N ALA A 284 -9.62 -6.79 32.06
CA ALA A 284 -9.83 -7.68 33.19
C ALA A 284 -10.57 -6.99 34.34
N GLN A 285 -10.27 -5.70 34.58
CA GLN A 285 -10.98 -4.88 35.56
C GLN A 285 -12.42 -4.64 35.13
N VAL A 286 -12.69 -4.29 33.88
CA VAL A 286 -14.06 -4.11 33.35
C VAL A 286 -14.85 -5.42 33.43
N LYS A 287 -14.27 -6.56 33.03
CA LYS A 287 -14.93 -7.88 33.17
C LYS A 287 -15.19 -8.26 34.62
N LYS A 288 -14.33 -7.81 35.55
CA LYS A 288 -14.53 -8.04 36.99
C LYS A 288 -15.60 -7.11 37.53
N GLU A 289 -15.60 -5.84 37.12
CA GLU A 289 -16.64 -4.85 37.43
C GLU A 289 -17.98 -5.30 36.85
N GLU A 290 -18.09 -5.78 35.62
CA GLU A 290 -19.33 -6.34 35.06
C GLU A 290 -19.86 -7.57 35.84
N LYS A 291 -18.96 -8.35 36.46
CA LYS A 291 -19.34 -9.49 37.31
C LYS A 291 -19.70 -9.10 38.73
N GLU A 292 -19.02 -8.08 39.27
CA GLU A 292 -19.19 -7.56 40.63
C GLU A 292 -20.22 -6.43 40.71
N GLU A 293 -20.61 -5.86 39.57
CA GLU A 293 -21.77 -4.99 39.38
C GLU A 293 -22.99 -5.86 39.65
N LYS A 294 -23.24 -6.00 40.95
CA LYS A 294 -24.49 -6.45 41.53
C LYS A 294 -25.55 -5.59 40.86
N LEU A 295 -26.17 -6.19 39.84
CA LEU A 295 -27.23 -5.61 39.03
C LEU A 295 -28.26 -4.97 39.97
N ASP A 296 -28.18 -3.69 40.26
CA ASP A 296 -29.06 -3.08 41.26
C ASP A 296 -30.45 -2.83 40.66
N GLY A 297 -31.49 -2.96 41.48
CA GLY A 297 -32.88 -2.72 41.10
C GLY A 297 -33.52 -3.80 40.21
N ASP A 298 -34.17 -3.38 39.13
CA ASP A 298 -35.03 -4.23 38.29
C ASP A 298 -34.27 -5.36 37.59
N ALA A 299 -32.97 -5.19 37.33
CA ALA A 299 -32.16 -6.20 36.65
C ALA A 299 -31.87 -7.41 37.56
N ALA A 300 -31.52 -7.20 38.85
CA ALA A 300 -31.43 -8.30 39.81
C ALA A 300 -32.79 -8.96 40.03
N LEU A 301 -33.85 -8.16 40.14
CA LEU A 301 -35.19 -8.69 40.35
C LEU A 301 -35.65 -9.57 39.18
N ASN A 302 -35.40 -9.12 37.94
CA ASN A 302 -35.68 -9.91 36.74
C ASN A 302 -34.84 -11.18 36.68
N LYS A 303 -33.56 -11.13 37.08
CA LYS A 303 -32.72 -12.34 37.15
C LYS A 303 -33.26 -13.33 38.20
N PHE A 304 -33.63 -12.83 39.37
CA PHE A 304 -34.26 -13.63 40.43
C PHE A 304 -35.53 -14.32 39.94
N PHE A 305 -36.41 -13.63 39.21
CA PHE A 305 -37.60 -14.25 38.64
C PHE A 305 -37.30 -15.29 37.57
N ARG A 306 -36.25 -15.08 36.75
CA ARG A 306 -35.82 -16.07 35.76
C ARG A 306 -35.30 -17.34 36.41
N ASP A 307 -34.53 -17.20 37.48
CA ASP A 307 -33.97 -18.34 38.21
C ASP A 307 -35.10 -19.16 38.86
N ILE A 308 -36.07 -18.50 39.52
CA ILE A 308 -37.25 -19.21 40.07
C ILE A 308 -38.04 -19.93 38.98
N TYR A 309 -38.26 -19.29 37.82
CA TYR A 309 -39.06 -19.88 36.74
C TYR A 309 -38.35 -21.05 36.03
N GLN A 310 -37.01 -21.02 36.00
CA GLN A 310 -36.19 -22.07 35.40
C GLN A 310 -36.17 -23.34 36.27
N ASP A 311 -36.07 -23.18 37.59
CA ASP A 311 -36.03 -24.30 38.54
C ASP A 311 -37.44 -24.78 38.97
N ALA A 312 -38.48 -24.04 38.60
CA ALA A 312 -39.89 -24.34 38.88
C ALA A 312 -40.43 -25.58 38.14
N ASP A 313 -41.27 -26.35 38.83
CA ASP A 313 -42.15 -27.37 38.24
C ASP A 313 -43.24 -26.75 37.34
N GLU A 314 -43.90 -27.56 36.52
CA GLU A 314 -44.90 -27.07 35.56
C GLU A 314 -46.08 -26.33 36.23
N ASP A 315 -46.52 -26.78 37.41
CA ASP A 315 -47.64 -26.16 38.12
C ASP A 315 -47.27 -24.79 38.70
N THR A 316 -46.08 -24.67 39.30
CA THR A 316 -45.58 -23.37 39.78
C THR A 316 -45.35 -22.40 38.62
N ARG A 317 -44.84 -22.89 37.48
CA ARG A 317 -44.68 -22.10 36.25
C ARG A 317 -46.01 -21.53 35.75
N ARG A 318 -47.06 -22.36 35.73
CA ARG A 318 -48.41 -21.94 35.35
C ARG A 318 -48.99 -20.93 36.35
N ALA A 319 -48.76 -21.15 37.64
CA ALA A 319 -49.20 -20.22 38.69
C ALA A 319 -48.56 -18.85 38.54
N MET A 320 -47.24 -18.82 38.30
CA MET A 320 -46.49 -17.60 38.07
C MET A 320 -46.97 -16.86 36.82
N SER A 321 -47.14 -17.58 35.71
CA SER A 321 -47.62 -16.98 34.46
C SER A 321 -49.05 -16.43 34.59
N LYS A 322 -49.96 -17.19 35.21
CA LYS A 322 -51.36 -16.75 35.40
C LYS A 322 -51.46 -15.55 36.34
N SER A 323 -50.81 -15.62 37.51
CA SER A 323 -50.85 -14.53 38.50
C SER A 323 -50.24 -13.24 37.96
N PHE A 324 -49.12 -13.34 37.24
CA PHE A 324 -48.49 -12.20 36.59
C PHE A 324 -49.40 -11.56 35.53
N VAL A 325 -50.04 -12.36 34.68
CA VAL A 325 -50.94 -11.85 33.64
C VAL A 325 -52.22 -11.26 34.22
N GLU A 326 -52.86 -11.91 35.19
CA GLU A 326 -54.12 -11.44 35.78
C GLU A 326 -53.94 -10.20 36.66
N SER A 327 -52.78 -10.04 37.28
CA SER A 327 -52.45 -8.90 38.13
C SER A 327 -51.75 -7.75 37.40
N ASN A 328 -51.62 -7.83 36.06
CA ASN A 328 -50.86 -6.87 35.26
C ASN A 328 -49.41 -6.65 35.78
N GLY A 329 -48.79 -7.72 36.27
CA GLY A 329 -47.42 -7.73 36.77
C GLY A 329 -47.23 -7.25 38.21
N THR A 330 -48.31 -7.01 38.96
CA THR A 330 -48.22 -6.52 40.35
C THR A 330 -48.11 -7.63 41.39
N VAL A 331 -48.64 -8.82 41.11
CA VAL A 331 -48.71 -9.94 42.05
C VAL A 331 -48.19 -11.22 41.39
N LEU A 332 -47.26 -11.88 42.07
CA LEU A 332 -46.71 -13.18 41.66
C LEU A 332 -47.01 -14.22 42.73
N SER A 333 -47.67 -15.30 42.34
CA SER A 333 -47.93 -16.46 43.21
C SER A 333 -47.41 -17.74 42.57
N THR A 334 -46.82 -18.61 43.38
CA THR A 334 -46.24 -19.89 42.96
C THR A 334 -47.20 -21.07 43.17
N ASN A 335 -48.33 -20.89 43.86
CA ASN A 335 -49.23 -21.99 44.20
C ASN A 335 -50.42 -22.12 43.23
N TRP A 336 -50.39 -23.10 42.33
CA TRP A 336 -51.46 -23.31 41.34
C TRP A 336 -52.82 -23.63 41.96
N LYS A 337 -52.88 -24.24 43.15
CA LYS A 337 -54.16 -24.57 43.80
C LYS A 337 -54.95 -23.32 44.19
N GLU A 338 -54.26 -22.24 44.53
CA GLU A 338 -54.86 -20.96 44.93
C GLU A 338 -55.22 -20.13 43.71
N VAL A 339 -54.26 -19.91 42.80
CA VAL A 339 -54.49 -19.04 41.64
C VAL A 339 -55.23 -19.72 40.50
N GLY A 340 -55.27 -21.05 40.44
CA GLY A 340 -55.95 -21.78 39.37
C GLY A 340 -57.47 -21.52 39.36
N SER A 341 -58.07 -21.44 40.54
CA SER A 341 -59.52 -21.25 40.72
C SER A 341 -59.94 -19.79 40.95
N MET A 342 -59.07 -18.97 41.55
CA MET A 342 -59.36 -17.58 41.88
C MET A 342 -58.80 -16.63 40.81
N LYS A 343 -59.45 -15.46 40.66
CA LYS A 343 -58.89 -14.36 39.87
C LYS A 343 -57.96 -13.54 40.77
N VAL A 344 -56.69 -13.41 40.39
CA VAL A 344 -55.71 -12.66 41.17
C VAL A 344 -56.02 -11.17 41.04
N GLN A 345 -56.29 -10.51 42.17
CA GLN A 345 -56.60 -9.08 42.17
C GLN A 345 -55.30 -8.25 42.04
N GLU A 346 -55.39 -7.17 41.28
CA GLU A 346 -54.32 -6.19 41.08
C GLU A 346 -54.09 -5.44 42.39
N SER A 347 -52.88 -5.54 42.94
CA SER A 347 -52.46 -4.80 44.14
C SER A 347 -51.30 -3.88 43.76
N PRO A 348 -51.55 -2.61 43.43
CA PRO A 348 -50.49 -1.70 43.05
C PRO A 348 -49.57 -1.44 44.26
N PRO A 349 -48.26 -1.22 44.04
CA PRO A 349 -47.33 -0.82 45.10
C PRO A 349 -47.80 0.44 45.82
N ASP A 350 -47.53 0.52 47.13
CA ASP A 350 -47.95 1.65 47.98
C ASP A 350 -47.59 3.00 47.35
N GLY A 351 -48.62 3.82 47.11
CA GLY A 351 -48.49 5.16 46.50
C GLY A 351 -48.86 5.26 45.01
N MET A 352 -49.26 4.17 44.35
CA MET A 352 -49.62 4.19 42.92
C MET A 352 -51.12 3.93 42.69
N GLU A 353 -51.80 4.86 42.01
CA GLU A 353 -53.22 4.72 41.65
C GLU A 353 -53.38 3.95 40.32
N LEU A 354 -54.20 2.89 40.33
CA LEU A 354 -54.54 2.10 39.15
C LEU A 354 -55.39 2.93 38.18
N LYS A 355 -54.81 3.32 37.03
CA LYS A 355 -55.56 3.95 35.94
C LYS A 355 -55.95 2.90 34.90
N LYS A 356 -57.25 2.59 34.83
CA LYS A 356 -57.83 1.78 33.75
C LYS A 356 -57.89 2.63 32.48
N TRP A 357 -57.27 2.15 31.41
CA TRP A 357 -57.38 2.73 30.08
C TRP A 357 -58.58 2.17 29.33
#